data_AF-A0A3B8JZE7-F1
#
_entry.id   AF-A0A3B8JZE7-F1
#
_cell.length_a   1.000
_cell.length_b   1.000
_cell.length_c   1.000
_cell.angle_alpha   90.00
_cell.angle_beta   90.00
_cell.angle_gamma   90.00
#
_symmetry.space_group_name_H-M   'P 1'
#
loop_
_entity.id
_entity.type
_entity.pdbx_description
1 polymer ?
#
loop_
_entity_poly.entity_id
_entity_poly.type
_entity_poly.pdbx_seq_one_letter_code
_entity_poly.pdbx_strand_id
1 'polypeptide(L)'
;MTQEEINEINKGIPFVDAKLYWKEGYGWTSQYWEKLYKVGWRMVESEKEPGVFLALDEKGATVLSAESKIALFKLLVNFMVGGG
;
A
#
# COMPACT_ATOMS: atom_id res chain seq x y z
N MET A 1 -3.88 7.87 13.00
CA MET A 1 -4.87 7.03 12.33
C MET A 1 -5.35 5.97 13.29
N THR A 2 -6.66 5.80 13.45
CA THR A 2 -7.27 4.89 14.42
C THR A 2 -7.64 3.56 13.76
N GLN A 3 -7.93 2.56 14.59
CA GLN A 3 -8.44 1.26 14.13
C GLN A 3 -9.79 1.39 13.41
N GLU A 4 -10.62 2.37 13.79
CA GLU A 4 -11.93 2.61 13.20
C GLU A 4 -11.82 3.09 11.75
N GLU A 5 -10.90 4.02 11.46
CA GLU A 5 -10.63 4.51 10.11
C GLU A 5 -10.17 3.36 9.19
N ILE A 6 -9.33 2.45 9.70
CA ILE A 6 -8.90 1.26 8.98
C ILE A 6 -10.06 0.30 8.73
N ASN A 7 -10.94 0.10 9.71
CA ASN A 7 -12.10 -0.77 9.56
C ASN A 7 -13.03 -0.25 8.44
N GLU A 8 -13.25 1.07 8.36
CA GLU A 8 -14.02 1.67 7.26
C GLU A 8 -13.31 1.48 5.91
N ILE A 9 -11.99 1.67 5.82
CA ILE A 9 -11.23 1.40 4.60
C ILE A 9 -11.38 -0.07 4.18
N ASN A 10 -11.26 -1.00 5.14
CA ASN A 10 -11.35 -2.43 4.89
C ASN A 10 -12.74 -2.90 4.43
N LYS A 11 -13.82 -2.16 4.71
CA LYS A 11 -15.16 -2.43 4.15
C LYS A 11 -15.20 -2.23 2.64
N GLY A 12 -14.43 -1.27 2.13
CA GLY A 12 -14.33 -0.97 0.70
C GLY A 12 -13.37 -1.88 -0.07
N ILE A 13 -12.62 -2.75 0.63
CA ILE A 13 -11.64 -3.64 0.04
C ILE A 13 -12.27 -5.04 -0.12
N PRO A 14 -12.54 -5.49 -1.36
CA PRO A 14 -13.23 -6.76 -1.59
C PRO A 14 -12.33 -7.98 -1.30
N PHE A 15 -11.02 -7.84 -1.47
CA PHE A 15 -10.07 -8.95 -1.30
C PHE A 15 -9.51 -9.02 0.12
N VAL A 16 -9.61 -10.18 0.76
CA VAL A 16 -9.14 -10.39 2.15
C VAL A 16 -7.64 -10.09 2.28
N ASP A 17 -6.82 -10.55 1.33
CA ASP A 17 -5.37 -10.34 1.32
C ASP A 17 -4.97 -8.85 1.22
N ALA A 18 -5.88 -8.02 0.73
CA ALA A 18 -5.67 -6.59 0.52
C ALA A 18 -6.06 -5.76 1.75
N LYS A 19 -6.77 -6.35 2.71
CA LYS A 19 -7.21 -5.66 3.94
C LYS A 19 -6.01 -5.27 4.79
N LEU A 20 -6.09 -4.06 5.33
CA LEU A 20 -5.06 -3.46 6.16
C LEU A 20 -5.14 -3.98 7.59
N TYR A 21 -3.99 -4.29 8.17
CA TYR A 21 -3.80 -4.61 9.59
C TYR A 21 -2.54 -3.92 10.12
N TRP A 22 -2.50 -3.73 11.44
CA TRP A 22 -1.33 -3.17 12.11
C TRP A 22 -0.32 -4.27 12.37
N LYS A 23 0.94 -4.04 11.98
CA LYS A 23 2.06 -4.91 12.31
C LYS A 23 3.07 -4.14 13.13
N GLU A 24 3.37 -4.65 14.32
CA GLU A 24 4.35 -4.04 15.21
C GLU A 24 5.72 -3.88 14.53
N GLY A 25 6.35 -2.71 14.70
CA GLY A 25 7.62 -2.36 14.04
C GLY A 25 7.51 -2.03 12.54
N TYR A 26 6.34 -2.17 11.91
CA TYR A 26 6.14 -1.90 10.48
C TYR A 26 5.02 -0.88 10.19
N GLY A 27 4.03 -0.82 11.08
CA GLY A 27 2.81 -0.03 10.93
C GLY A 27 1.74 -0.73 10.10
N TRP A 28 0.84 0.04 9.50
CA TRP A 28 -0.21 -0.49 8.63
C TRP A 28 0.36 -1.16 7.38
N THR A 29 -0.12 -2.36 7.10
CA THR A 29 0.26 -3.21 5.96
C THR A 29 -0.90 -4.10 5.53
N SER A 30 -0.77 -4.83 4.42
CA SER A 30 -1.66 -5.91 4.00
C SER A 30 -0.86 -7.16 3.63
N GLN A 31 -1.50 -8.32 3.58
CA GLN A 31 -0.82 -9.55 3.16
C GLN A 31 -0.33 -9.45 1.71
N TYR A 32 -1.10 -8.77 0.86
CA TYR A 32 -0.70 -8.47 -0.51
C TYR A 32 0.56 -7.61 -0.56
N TRP A 33 0.63 -6.54 0.22
CA TRP A 33 1.84 -5.72 0.29
C TRP A 33 3.04 -6.50 0.81
N GLU A 34 2.84 -7.38 1.78
CA GLU A 34 3.92 -8.26 2.26
C GLU A 34 4.43 -9.22 1.16
N LYS A 35 3.54 -9.72 0.29
CA LYS A 35 3.93 -10.53 -0.88
C LYS A 35 4.77 -9.71 -1.86
N LEU A 36 4.33 -8.49 -2.20
CA LEU A 36 5.08 -7.57 -3.07
C LEU A 36 6.46 -7.23 -2.47
N TYR A 37 6.49 -6.92 -1.18
CA TYR A 37 7.72 -6.60 -0.47
C TYR A 37 8.74 -7.75 -0.52
N LYS A 38 8.27 -9.00 -0.40
CA LYS A 38 9.11 -10.20 -0.51
C LYS A 38 9.71 -10.41 -1.90
N VAL A 39 9.02 -9.98 -2.96
CA VAL A 39 9.54 -10.08 -4.34
C VAL A 39 10.39 -8.88 -4.76
N GLY A 40 10.61 -7.91 -3.87
CA GLY A 40 11.56 -6.81 -4.08
C GLY A 40 10.92 -5.43 -4.09
N TRP A 41 9.60 -5.32 -4.02
CA TRP A 41 8.93 -4.02 -4.05
C TRP A 41 9.23 -3.21 -2.79
N ARG A 42 9.30 -1.89 -2.94
CA ARG A 42 9.58 -0.96 -1.84
C ARG A 42 8.61 0.20 -1.86
N MET A 43 8.29 0.72 -0.68
CA MET A 43 7.57 1.97 -0.53
C MET A 43 8.52 2.99 0.06
N VAL A 44 8.69 4.11 -0.63
CA VAL A 44 9.62 5.17 -0.26
C VAL A 44 8.91 6.51 -0.36
N GLU A 45 9.38 7.49 0.40
CA GLU A 45 8.95 8.88 0.20
C GLU A 45 9.72 9.47 -0.99
N SER A 46 9.05 10.32 -1.77
CA SER A 46 9.63 11.00 -2.93
C SER A 46 10.60 12.08 -2.46
N GLU A 47 11.84 12.01 -2.94
CA GLU A 47 12.83 13.07 -2.72
C GLU A 47 12.49 14.37 -3.46
N LYS A 48 11.71 14.28 -4.55
CA LYS A 48 11.32 15.43 -5.38
C LYS A 48 10.09 16.14 -4.82
N GLU A 49 9.21 15.40 -4.17
CA GLU A 49 7.92 15.87 -3.68
C GLU A 49 7.70 15.36 -2.24
N PRO A 50 8.23 16.06 -1.22
CA PRO A 50 8.05 15.67 0.17
C PRO A 50 6.57 15.47 0.52
N GLY A 51 6.25 14.40 1.23
CA GLY A 51 4.88 13.97 1.53
C GLY A 51 4.26 13.03 0.49
N VAL A 52 4.82 12.90 -0.72
CA VAL A 52 4.38 11.91 -1.70
C VAL A 52 5.10 10.59 -1.46
N PHE A 53 4.35 9.50 -1.37
CA PHE A 53 4.87 8.14 -1.27
C PHE A 53 4.82 7.46 -2.64
N LEU A 54 5.88 6.72 -2.94
CA LEU A 54 6.07 5.96 -4.18
C LEU A 54 6.10 4.46 -3.85
N ALA A 55 5.42 3.65 -4.66
CA ALA A 55 5.63 2.21 -4.71
C ALA A 55 6.53 1.90 -5.89
N LEU A 56 7.70 1.36 -5.58
CA LEU A 56 8.69 0.92 -6.55
C LEU A 56 8.60 -0.60 -6.70
N ASP A 57 8.66 -1.07 -7.94
CA ASP A 57 8.77 -2.50 -8.24
C ASP A 57 10.17 -3.07 -7.88
N GLU A 58 10.39 -4.35 -8.17
CA GLU A 58 11.67 -5.01 -7.91
C GLU A 58 12.86 -4.46 -8.72
N LYS A 59 12.59 -3.68 -9.76
CA LYS A 59 13.60 -3.00 -10.59
C LYS A 59 13.81 -1.55 -10.15
N GLY A 60 13.08 -1.08 -9.14
CA GLY A 60 13.10 0.31 -8.68
C GLY A 60 12.26 1.26 -9.53
N ALA A 61 11.45 0.76 -10.47
CA ALA A 61 10.57 1.59 -11.27
C ALA A 61 9.33 1.97 -10.47
N THR A 62 8.92 3.24 -10.53
CA THR A 62 7.70 3.71 -9.87
C THR A 62 6.47 3.16 -10.57
N VAL A 63 5.66 2.39 -9.85
CA VAL A 63 4.40 1.82 -10.34
C VAL A 63 3.22 2.67 -9.90
N LEU A 64 3.22 3.11 -8.63
CA LEU A 64 2.16 3.93 -8.06
C LEU A 64 2.78 5.07 -7.24
N SER A 65 2.08 6.20 -7.18
CA SER A 65 2.41 7.32 -6.29
C SER A 65 1.14 7.83 -5.62
N ALA A 66 1.26 8.32 -4.40
CA ALA A 66 0.14 8.92 -3.67
C ALA A 66 0.62 9.87 -2.58
N GLU A 67 -0.22 10.83 -2.20
CA GLU A 67 0.02 11.80 -1.12
C GLU A 67 0.06 11.20 0.30
N SER A 68 -0.13 9.89 0.44
CA SER A 68 0.06 9.18 1.71
C SER A 68 0.24 7.68 1.49
N LYS A 69 0.89 7.00 2.45
CA LYS A 69 1.01 5.54 2.49
C LYS A 69 -0.35 4.81 2.37
N ILE A 70 -1.42 5.37 2.94
CA ILE A 70 -2.76 4.79 2.89
C ILE A 70 -3.44 4.98 1.54
N ALA A 71 -3.32 6.17 0.96
CA ALA A 71 -3.78 6.40 -0.40
C ALA A 71 -3.08 5.44 -1.37
N LEU A 72 -1.79 5.17 -1.15
CA LEU A 72 -1.04 4.20 -1.93
C LEU A 72 -1.54 2.76 -1.73
N PHE A 73 -1.90 2.35 -0.52
CA PHE A 73 -2.54 1.05 -0.30
C PHE A 73 -3.90 0.94 -0.98
N LYS A 74 -4.72 2.00 -0.98
CA LYS A 74 -6.00 2.01 -1.71
C LYS A 74 -5.77 1.84 -3.22
N LEU A 75 -4.78 2.53 -3.78
CA LEU A 75 -4.40 2.38 -5.19
C LEU A 75 -3.89 0.96 -5.50
N LEU A 76 -3.11 0.36 -4.61
CA LEU A 76 -2.67 -1.05 -4.72
C LEU A 76 -3.84 -2.03 -4.77
N VAL A 77 -4.89 -1.81 -3.98
CA VAL A 77 -6.10 -2.63 -4.05
C VAL A 77 -6.76 -2.49 -5.41
N ASN A 78 -6.90 -1.27 -5.93
CA ASN A 78 -7.47 -1.03 -7.26
C ASN A 78 -6.62 -1.65 -8.38
N PHE A 79 -5.29 -1.60 -8.25
CA PHE A 79 -4.36 -2.21 -9.19
C PHE A 79 -4.54 -3.73 -9.26
N MET A 80 -4.78 -4.41 -8.14
CA MET A 80 -5.14 -5.84 -8.14
C MET A 80 -6.46 -6.14 -8.85
N VAL A 81 -7.44 -5.23 -8.79
CA VAL A 81 -8.76 -5.45 -9.40
C VAL A 81 -8.70 -5.23 -10.92
N GLY A 82 -7.90 -4.27 -11.37
CA GLY A 82 -7.79 -3.88 -12.78
C GLY A 82 -6.75 -4.64 -13.60
N GLY A 83 -5.82 -5.34 -12.96
CA GLY A 83 -4.81 -6.20 -13.61
C GLY A 83 -5.30 -7.63 -13.77
N GLY A 84 -6.27 -7.85 -14.66
CA GLY A 84 -6.73 -9.16 -15.14
C GLY A 84 -6.36 -9.37 -16.60
#